data_AF-A0A352NFL5-F1
#
_entry.id   AF-A0A352NFL5-F1
#
_cell.length_a   1.000
_cell.length_b   1.000
_cell.length_c   1.000
_cell.angle_alpha   90.00
_cell.angle_beta   90.00
_cell.angle_gamma   90.00
#
_symmetry.space_group_name_H-M   'P 1'
#
loop_
_entity.id
_entity.type
_entity.pdbx_description
1 polymer ?
#
loop_
_entity_poly.entity_id
_entity_poly.type
_entity_poly.pdbx_seq_one_letter_code
_entity_poly.pdbx_strand_id
1 'polypeptide(L)' 'MEYVTLNNGVKMPKLGYGVYQVDPAECERCVLDAISVGYRSIDTAQAYNNEEGVGNAIVKCVVPR' A
#
# COMPACT_ATOMS: atom_id res chain seq x y z
N MET A 1 0.65 9.28 12.38
CA MET A 1 0.80 7.84 12.11
C MET A 1 1.72 7.25 13.16
N GLU A 2 1.30 6.19 13.84
CA GLU A 2 2.16 5.48 14.81
C GLU A 2 3.04 4.45 14.10
N TYR A 3 4.24 4.23 14.64
CA TYR A 3 5.21 3.28 14.10
C TYR A 3 5.60 2.24 15.15
N VAL A 4 6.02 1.08 14.68
CA VAL A 4 6.76 0.07 15.45
C VAL A 4 8.17 -0.05 14.87
N THR A 5 9.13 -0.35 15.74
CA THR A 5 10.49 -0.67 15.34
C THR A 5 10.62 -2.18 15.25
N LEU A 6 10.94 -2.69 14.07
CA LEU A 6 11.20 -4.11 13.84
C LEU A 6 12.52 -4.53 14.50
N ASN A 7 12.77 -5.83 14.62
CA ASN A 7 13.99 -6.37 15.25
C ASN A 7 15.30 -5.95 14.56
N ASN A 8 15.22 -5.47 13.31
CA ASN A 8 16.33 -4.94 12.53
C ASN A 8 16.45 -3.41 12.57
N GLY A 9 15.69 -2.72 13.44
CA GLY A 9 15.74 -1.27 13.62
C GLY A 9 14.92 -0.46 12.62
N VAL A 10 14.32 -1.08 11.60
CA VAL A 10 13.47 -0.39 10.62
C VAL A 10 12.14 0.01 11.26
N LYS A 11 11.70 1.25 11.01
CA LYS A 11 10.37 1.73 11.42
C LYS A 11 9.32 1.32 10.40
N MET A 12 8.23 0.71 10.85
CA MET A 12 7.08 0.34 10.03
C MET A 12 5.81 1.01 10.58
N PRO A 13 4.94 1.58 9.73
CA PRO A 13 3.61 2.01 10.18
C PRO A 13 2.85 0.88 10.87
N LYS A 14 2.24 1.15 12.03
CA LYS A 14 1.41 0.15 12.74
C LYS A 14 0.14 -0.24 11.96
N LEU A 15 -0.36 0.67 11.12
CA LEU A 15 -1.55 0.48 10.31
C LEU A 15 -1.17 0.52 8.82
N GLY A 16 -1.65 -0.48 8.08
CA GLY A 16 -1.47 -0.59 6.64
C GLY A 16 -2.80 -0.84 5.92
N TYR A 17 -2.78 -0.65 4.60
CA TYR A 17 -3.91 -0.93 3.71
C TYR A 17 -3.62 -2.22 2.93
N GLY A 18 -4.41 -3.26 3.18
CA GLY A 18 -4.29 -4.54 2.47
C GLY A 18 -5.21 -4.61 1.27
N VAL A 19 -4.71 -5.17 0.16
CA VAL A 19 -5.48 -5.34 -1.09
C VAL A 19 -5.94 -6.77 -1.35
N TYR A 20 -6.03 -7.59 -0.30
CA TYR A 20 -6.59 -8.93 -0.40
C TYR A 20 -8.06 -8.86 -0.86
N GLN A 21 -8.42 -9.67 -1.86
CA GLN A 21 -9.75 -9.71 -2.50
C GLN A 21 -10.18 -8.42 -3.23
N VAL A 22 -9.30 -7.43 -3.37
CA VAL A 22 -9.56 -6.28 -4.24
C VAL A 22 -9.41 -6.73 -5.70
N ASP A 23 -10.44 -6.47 -6.50
CA ASP A 23 -10.42 -6.73 -7.93
C ASP A 23 -9.21 -6.06 -8.59
N PRO A 24 -8.41 -6.77 -9.41
CA PRO A 24 -7.26 -6.20 -10.10
C PRO A 24 -7.57 -4.91 -10.87
N ALA A 25 -8.77 -4.78 -11.46
CA ALA A 25 -9.20 -3.59 -12.20
C ALA A 25 -9.42 -2.37 -11.29
N GLU A 26 -9.74 -2.58 -10.02
CA GLU A 26 -10.01 -1.50 -9.05
C GLU A 26 -8.81 -1.21 -8.13
N CYS A 27 -7.80 -2.07 -8.13
CA CYS A 27 -6.69 -2.02 -7.18
C CYS A 27 -5.95 -0.68 -7.23
N GLU A 28 -5.66 -0.14 -8.42
CA GLU A 28 -4.99 1.15 -8.55
C GLU A 28 -5.78 2.27 -7.85
N ARG A 29 -7.08 2.38 -8.14
CA ARG A 29 -7.96 3.39 -7.54
C ARG A 29 -8.02 3.24 -6.03
N CYS A 30 -8.24 2.03 -5.53
CA CYS A 30 -8.29 1.74 -4.09
C CYS A 30 -6.99 2.14 -3.37
N VAL A 31 -5.82 1.88 -3.96
CA VAL A 31 -4.53 2.26 -3.37
C VAL A 31 -4.31 3.77 -3.44
N LEU A 32 -4.68 4.44 -4.53
CA LEU A 32 -4.65 5.90 -4.63
C LEU A 32 -5.54 6.56 -3.56
N ASP A 33 -6.75 6.04 -3.37
CA ASP A 33 -7.69 6.49 -2.35
C ASP A 33 -7.07 6.31 -0.95
N ALA A 34 -6.49 5.15 -0.66
CA ALA A 34 -5.80 4.88 0.61
C ALA A 34 -4.64 5.87 0.85
N ILE A 35 -3.80 6.12 -0.14
CA ILE A 35 -2.68 7.07 -0.05
C ILE A 35 -3.19 8.49 0.20
N SER A 36 -4.30 8.88 -0.47
CA SER A 36 -4.92 10.20 -0.36
C SER A 36 -5.43 10.50 1.05
N VAL A 37 -5.94 9.49 1.77
CA VAL A 37 -6.40 9.61 3.16
C VAL A 37 -5.28 9.37 4.18
N GLY A 38 -4.04 9.17 3.72
CA GLY A 38 -2.85 9.17 4.57
C GLY A 38 -2.20 7.82 4.83
N TYR A 39 -2.65 6.72 4.21
CA TYR A 39 -1.94 5.44 4.32
C TYR A 39 -0.55 5.52 3.68
N ARG A 40 0.42 4.84 4.31
CA ARG A 40 1.82 4.76 3.83
C ARG A 40 2.38 3.34 3.82
N SER A 41 1.71 2.40 4.46
CA SER A 41 2.01 0.97 4.35
C SER A 41 0.91 0.34 3.50
N ILE A 42 1.31 -0.25 2.37
CA ILE A 42 0.43 -0.98 1.46
C ILE A 42 0.88 -2.45 1.49
N ASP A 43 -0.07 -3.34 1.71
CA ASP A 43 0.15 -4.78 1.81
C ASP A 43 -0.53 -5.49 0.63
N THR A 44 0.26 -6.24 -0.13
CA THR A 44 -0.17 -7.02 -1.29
C THR A 44 0.59 -8.34 -1.34
N ALA A 45 0.20 -9.24 -2.24
CA ALA A 45 0.90 -10.48 -2.51
C ALA A 45 0.69 -10.89 -3.97
N GLN A 46 1.68 -11.58 -4.54
CA GLN A 46 1.59 -12.17 -5.87
C GLN A 46 0.31 -13.01 -6.08
N ALA A 47 -0.10 -13.77 -5.07
CA ALA A 47 -1.30 -14.60 -5.13
C ALA A 47 -2.61 -13.79 -5.33
N TYR A 48 -2.60 -12.49 -5.07
CA TYR A 48 -3.75 -11.60 -5.24
C TYR A 48 -3.86 -11.11 -6.69
N ASN A 49 -2.81 -11.29 -7.51
CA ASN A 49 -2.76 -10.90 -8.93
C ASN A 49 -3.10 -9.41 -9.18
N ASN A 50 -2.78 -8.54 -8.23
CA ASN A 50 -3.08 -7.10 -8.30
C ASN A 50 -1.87 -6.19 -7.97
N GLU A 51 -0.65 -6.75 -7.90
CA GLU A 51 0.59 -6.00 -7.65
C GLU A 51 0.85 -4.91 -8.71
N GLU A 52 0.44 -5.12 -9.96
CA GLU A 52 0.54 -4.11 -11.02
C GLU A 52 -0.30 -2.87 -10.69
N GLY A 53 -1.52 -3.06 -10.18
CA GLY A 53 -2.38 -1.96 -9.72
C GLY A 53 -1.75 -1.18 -8.56
N VAL A 54 -1.13 -1.89 -7.61
CA VAL A 54 -0.37 -1.26 -6.51
C VAL A 54 0.81 -0.45 -7.06
N GLY A 55 1.61 -1.03 -7.96
CA GLY A 55 2.77 -0.37 -8.57
C GLY A 55 2.38 0.89 -9.34
N ASN A 56 1.31 0.82 -10.14
CA ASN A 56 0.80 1.96 -10.89
C ASN A 56 0.36 3.09 -9.95
N ALA A 57 -0.32 2.75 -8.84
CA ALA A 57 -0.73 3.74 -7.84
C ALA A 57 0.48 4.39 -7.14
N ILE A 58 1.53 3.63 -6.82
CA ILE A 58 2.77 4.16 -6.23
C ILE A 58 3.47 5.13 -7.19
N VAL A 59 3.51 4.83 -8.50
CA VAL A 59 4.12 5.71 -9.51
C VAL A 59 3.32 7.00 -9.70
N LYS A 60 1.98 6.90 -9.69
CA LYS A 60 1.08 8.03 -9.92
C LYS A 60 0.90 8.91 -8.68
N CYS A 61 1.08 8.38 -7.48
CA CYS A 61 0.91 9.18 -6.27
C CYS A 61 2.04 10.20 -6.15
N VAL A 62 1.72 11.38 -5.61
CA VAL A 62 2.68 12.49 -5.44
C VAL A 62 3.52 12.35 -4.16
N VAL A 63 3.62 11.15 -3.61
CA VAL A 63 4.32 10.87 -2.34
C VAL A 63 5.72 10.30 -2.65
N PRO A 64 6.79 10.83 -2.03
CA PRO A 64 8.13 10.27 -2.18
C PRO A 64 8.17 8.79 -1.81
N ARG A 65 8.99 8.03 -2.55
CA ARG A 65 9.21 6.61 -2.27
C ARG A 65 9.96 6.38 -0.96
#